data_AF-M5S565-F1
#
_entry.id   AF-M5S565-F1
#
_cell.length_a   1.000
_cell.length_b   1.000
_cell.length_c   1.000
_cell.angle_alpha   90.00
_cell.angle_beta   90.00
_cell.angle_gamma   90.00
#
_symmetry.space_group_name_H-M   'P 1'
#
loop_
_entity.id
_entity.type
_entity.pdbx_description
1 polymer ?
#
loop_
_entity_poly.entity_id
_entity_poly.type
_entity_poly.pdbx_seq_one_letter_code
_entity_poly.pdbx_strand_id
1 'polypeptide(L)'
;MDVDFDGDLPSSPSGGGASCIGGSESRAIVGLSSDSCGLGVRVIVAAWVLGGGGLLGVARSLSPASAGLGTHQQLGLPPCSMRMLFGLRCPACGMTTSWSWLTRGDLVASASANLSGMLLGLFVVLLLVLGLRLVWYGRSLSRRVNWWVGFGVVFIGVLSVAEWLVRLQFD
;
A
#
# COMPACT_ATOMS: atom_id res chain seq x y z
N MET A 1 74.63 -8.69 6.49
CA MET A 1 73.53 -7.95 7.17
C MET A 1 72.43 -7.93 6.15
N ASP A 2 71.80 -9.08 6.06
CA ASP A 2 70.90 -9.50 5.00
C ASP A 2 69.49 -9.24 5.53
N VAL A 3 68.74 -8.42 4.80
CA VAL A 3 67.35 -8.12 5.14
C VAL A 3 66.49 -8.94 4.19
N ASP A 4 66.03 -10.09 4.69
CA ASP A 4 65.00 -10.92 4.06
C ASP A 4 63.70 -10.12 3.92
N PHE A 5 63.15 -10.14 2.71
CA PHE A 5 61.86 -9.57 2.36
C PHE A 5 60.92 -10.72 2.02
N ASP A 6 60.16 -11.18 3.02
CA ASP A 6 59.08 -12.16 2.86
C ASP A 6 57.85 -11.67 3.61
N GLY A 7 56.70 -11.66 2.94
CA GLY A 7 55.45 -11.20 3.54
C GLY A 7 54.32 -10.94 2.55
N ASP A 8 53.86 -12.01 1.89
CA ASP A 8 52.49 -12.34 1.46
C ASP A 8 51.46 -11.23 1.14
N LEU A 9 50.95 -11.29 -0.11
CA LEU A 9 49.70 -10.69 -0.55
C LEU A 9 48.48 -11.54 -0.10
N PRO A 10 47.43 -10.95 0.50
CA PRO A 10 46.11 -11.55 0.50
C PRO A 10 45.19 -10.93 -0.56
N SER A 11 44.77 -11.81 -1.46
CA SER A 11 43.57 -11.84 -2.32
C SER A 11 42.43 -10.87 -2.01
N SER A 12 41.94 -10.20 -3.06
CA SER A 12 40.63 -9.54 -3.09
C SER A 12 39.47 -10.54 -2.94
N PRO A 13 38.43 -10.25 -2.15
CA PRO A 13 37.12 -10.85 -2.34
C PRO A 13 36.27 -9.96 -3.24
N SER A 14 36.00 -10.46 -4.44
CA SER A 14 34.80 -10.11 -5.21
C SER A 14 33.56 -10.57 -4.43
N GLY A 15 32.66 -9.64 -4.10
CA GLY A 15 31.39 -9.99 -3.44
C GLY A 15 30.47 -8.79 -3.29
N GLY A 16 29.73 -8.46 -4.36
CA GLY A 16 28.64 -7.48 -4.29
C GLY A 16 27.52 -7.97 -3.36
N GLY A 17 27.16 -7.13 -2.39
CA GLY A 17 26.07 -7.41 -1.44
C GLY A 17 25.59 -6.14 -0.73
N ALA A 18 24.62 -5.47 -1.37
CA ALA A 18 23.65 -4.53 -0.79
C ALA A 18 24.15 -3.52 0.28
N SER A 19 24.81 -2.46 -0.18
CA SER A 19 24.93 -1.21 0.58
C SER A 19 23.57 -0.49 0.59
N CYS A 20 22.94 -0.40 1.76
CA CYS A 20 21.81 0.49 2.00
C CYS A 20 22.24 1.54 3.03
N ILE A 21 22.62 2.70 2.50
CA ILE A 21 22.78 4.00 3.18
C ILE A 21 24.18 4.22 3.78
N GLY A 22 25.01 4.93 3.03
CA GLY A 22 26.20 5.60 3.54
C GLY A 22 25.82 6.89 4.28
N GLY A 23 26.49 7.13 5.39
CA GLY A 23 26.41 8.37 6.16
C GLY A 23 27.01 8.21 7.55
N SER A 24 28.30 8.53 7.67
CA SER A 24 29.01 9.08 8.85
C SER A 24 28.66 8.52 10.23
N GLU A 25 29.66 7.89 10.86
CA GLU A 25 29.86 7.73 12.30
C GLU A 25 28.87 8.51 13.18
N SER A 26 27.84 7.81 13.65
CA SER A 26 27.05 8.24 14.80
C SER A 26 26.99 7.06 15.74
N ARG A 27 27.63 7.26 16.90
CA ARG A 27 27.68 6.35 18.03
C ARG A 27 26.35 5.63 18.20
N ALA A 28 26.42 4.30 18.32
CA ALA A 28 25.31 3.47 18.72
C ALA A 28 24.82 3.91 20.11
N ILE A 29 23.79 4.76 20.12
CA ILE A 29 22.96 5.02 21.28
C ILE A 29 21.61 4.40 20.90
N VAL A 30 21.17 3.41 21.68
CA VAL A 30 20.03 2.51 21.43
C VAL A 30 20.40 1.25 20.61
N GLY A 31 20.56 0.14 21.34
CA GLY A 31 20.87 -1.20 20.82
C GLY A 31 19.73 -1.83 20.02
N LEU A 32 19.48 -1.34 18.82
CA LEU A 32 18.68 -2.05 17.82
C LEU A 32 19.63 -2.78 16.86
N SER A 33 19.84 -4.06 17.16
CA SER A 33 20.57 -5.01 16.30
C SER A 33 19.99 -5.03 14.88
N SER A 34 20.80 -5.43 13.88
CA SER A 34 20.40 -5.73 12.50
C SER A 34 19.13 -6.64 12.41
N ASP A 35 18.84 -7.42 13.45
CA ASP A 35 17.63 -8.25 13.56
C ASP A 35 16.34 -7.44 13.72
N SER A 36 16.42 -6.25 14.33
CA SER A 36 15.29 -5.35 14.55
C SER A 36 14.75 -4.76 13.23
N CYS A 37 15.61 -4.61 12.21
CA CYS A 37 15.21 -4.16 10.89
C CYS A 37 14.32 -5.19 10.18
N GLY A 38 14.64 -6.48 10.32
CA GLY A 38 13.84 -7.58 9.77
C GLY A 38 12.51 -7.79 10.50
N LEU A 39 12.50 -7.69 11.83
CA LEU A 39 11.28 -7.81 12.63
C LEU A 39 10.31 -6.65 12.34
N GLY A 40 10.80 -5.41 12.26
CA GLY A 40 9.98 -4.24 11.95
C GLY A 40 9.29 -4.35 10.58
N VAL A 41 10.03 -4.74 9.54
CA VAL A 41 9.47 -4.95 8.20
C VAL A 41 8.40 -6.04 8.21
N ARG A 42 8.62 -7.15 8.93
CA ARG A 42 7.63 -8.24 9.04
C ARG A 42 6.36 -7.79 9.75
N VAL A 43 6.46 -7.03 10.84
CA VAL A 43 5.31 -6.47 11.56
C VAL A 43 4.53 -5.52 10.66
N ILE A 44 5.23 -4.64 9.93
CA ILE A 44 4.59 -3.73 8.97
C ILE A 44 3.84 -4.52 7.90
N VAL A 45 4.50 -5.48 7.24
CA VAL A 45 3.86 -6.31 6.20
C VAL A 45 2.66 -7.09 6.76
N ALA A 46 2.77 -7.66 7.96
CA ALA A 46 1.67 -8.34 8.60
C ALA A 46 0.49 -7.40 8.88
N ALA A 47 0.75 -6.18 9.36
CA ALA A 47 -0.28 -5.17 9.58
C ALA A 47 -0.99 -4.77 8.26
N TRP A 48 -0.24 -4.58 7.18
CA TRP A 48 -0.82 -4.32 5.84
C TRP A 48 -1.65 -5.50 5.34
N VAL A 49 -1.16 -6.73 5.49
CA VAL A 49 -1.86 -7.94 5.04
C VAL A 49 -3.16 -8.15 5.81
N LEU A 50 -3.11 -8.05 7.13
CA LEU A 50 -4.28 -8.22 7.99
C LEU A 50 -5.28 -7.06 7.81
N GLY A 51 -4.80 -5.82 7.76
CA GLY A 51 -5.65 -4.65 7.55
C GLY A 51 -6.32 -4.64 6.18
N GLY A 52 -5.54 -4.80 5.10
CA GLY A 52 -6.06 -4.83 3.73
C GLY A 52 -6.96 -6.03 3.47
N GLY A 53 -6.55 -7.22 3.92
CA GLY A 53 -7.36 -8.43 3.82
C GLY A 53 -8.66 -8.34 4.61
N GLY A 54 -8.60 -7.77 5.81
CA GLY A 54 -9.78 -7.50 6.64
C GLY A 54 -10.76 -6.53 5.97
N LEU A 55 -10.27 -5.42 5.41
CA LEU A 55 -11.12 -4.46 4.69
C LEU A 55 -11.80 -5.09 3.47
N LEU A 56 -11.07 -5.89 2.68
CA LEU A 56 -11.66 -6.62 1.55
C LEU A 56 -12.67 -7.67 2.03
N GLY A 57 -12.38 -8.37 3.13
CA GLY A 57 -13.30 -9.33 3.75
C GLY A 57 -14.61 -8.68 4.21
N VAL A 58 -14.51 -7.52 4.87
CA VAL A 58 -15.68 -6.70 5.25
C VAL A 58 -16.42 -6.24 3.99
N ALA A 59 -15.74 -5.68 3.00
CA ALA A 59 -16.39 -5.25 1.77
C ALA A 59 -17.13 -6.41 1.08
N ARG A 60 -16.57 -7.62 1.10
CA ARG A 60 -17.19 -8.83 0.55
C ARG A 60 -18.44 -9.29 1.30
N SER A 61 -18.49 -9.08 2.61
CA SER A 61 -19.63 -9.45 3.46
C SER A 61 -20.79 -8.46 3.33
N LEU A 62 -20.52 -7.21 2.96
CA LEU A 62 -21.54 -6.19 2.72
C LEU A 62 -22.29 -6.42 1.40
N SER A 63 -23.57 -6.05 1.39
CA SER A 63 -24.39 -6.07 0.18
C SER A 63 -24.23 -4.74 -0.57
N PRO A 64 -23.69 -4.72 -1.80
CA PRO A 64 -23.49 -3.47 -2.52
C PRO A 64 -24.84 -2.81 -2.85
N ALA A 65 -24.94 -1.51 -2.64
CA ALA A 65 -26.14 -0.75 -2.96
C ALA A 65 -26.20 -0.47 -4.47
N SER A 66 -27.36 -0.70 -5.09
CA SER A 66 -27.58 -0.45 -6.52
C SER A 66 -27.45 1.04 -6.90
N ALA A 67 -27.70 1.94 -5.95
CA ALA A 67 -27.50 3.39 -6.12
C ALA A 67 -26.00 3.80 -6.17
N GLY A 68 -25.06 2.86 -6.03
CA GLY A 68 -23.62 3.13 -6.09
C GLY A 68 -23.06 3.85 -4.86
N LEU A 69 -23.80 3.92 -3.75
CA LEU A 69 -23.43 4.61 -2.52
C LEU A 69 -24.23 4.11 -1.31
N GLY A 70 -23.75 4.40 -0.10
CA GLY A 70 -24.48 4.13 1.14
C GLY A 70 -24.26 2.76 1.75
N THR A 71 -23.50 1.87 1.09
CA THR A 71 -23.13 0.56 1.66
C THR A 71 -22.43 0.66 3.01
N HIS A 72 -21.73 1.77 3.28
CA HIS A 72 -21.10 2.03 4.57
C HIS A 72 -22.10 2.13 5.73
N GLN A 73 -23.38 2.44 5.48
CA GLN A 73 -24.42 2.50 6.52
C GLN A 73 -24.74 1.13 7.11
N GLN A 74 -24.46 0.04 6.38
CA GLN A 74 -24.58 -1.34 6.92
C GLN A 74 -23.57 -1.60 8.04
N LEU A 75 -22.51 -0.78 8.14
CA LEU A 75 -21.55 -0.81 9.24
C LEU A 75 -22.02 0.02 10.46
N GLY A 76 -23.27 0.53 10.46
CA GLY A 76 -23.79 1.41 11.50
C GLY A 76 -23.32 2.86 11.39
N LEU A 77 -22.65 3.22 10.29
CA LEU A 77 -22.16 4.58 10.05
C LEU A 77 -23.29 5.49 9.56
N PRO A 78 -23.29 6.78 9.94
CA PRO A 78 -24.32 7.72 9.51
C PRO A 78 -24.24 8.02 7.99
N PRO A 79 -25.31 8.61 7.40
CA PRO A 79 -25.24 9.18 6.07
C PRO A 79 -24.10 10.21 5.93
N CYS A 80 -23.54 10.34 4.73
CA CYS A 80 -22.47 11.31 4.48
C CYS A 80 -22.98 12.74 4.71
N SER A 81 -22.42 13.46 5.69
CA SER A 81 -22.82 14.82 6.02
C SER A 81 -22.66 15.79 4.85
N MET A 82 -21.63 15.64 4.01
CA MET A 82 -21.44 16.49 2.83
C MET A 82 -22.61 16.39 1.86
N ARG A 83 -23.14 15.17 1.68
CA ARG A 83 -24.31 14.93 0.84
C ARG A 83 -25.60 15.45 1.48
N MET A 84 -25.73 15.30 2.80
CA MET A 84 -26.92 15.76 3.53
C MET A 84 -27.00 17.29 3.60
N LEU A 85 -25.87 17.97 3.80
CA LEU A 85 -25.81 19.41 4.04
C LEU A 85 -25.68 20.21 2.75
N PHE A 86 -24.87 19.73 1.80
CA PHE A 86 -24.56 20.48 0.58
C PHE A 86 -25.15 19.85 -0.69
N GLY A 87 -25.76 18.67 -0.60
CA GLY A 87 -26.22 17.91 -1.78
C GLY A 87 -25.10 17.26 -2.59
N LEU A 88 -23.83 17.55 -2.26
CA LEU A 88 -22.65 17.13 -3.02
C LEU A 88 -22.11 15.79 -2.55
N ARG A 89 -21.59 14.98 -3.49
CA ARG A 89 -20.86 13.76 -3.16
C ARG A 89 -19.43 14.12 -2.75
N CYS A 90 -18.96 13.64 -1.60
CA CYS A 90 -17.54 13.76 -1.22
C CYS A 90 -16.67 12.80 -2.07
N PRO A 91 -15.34 12.98 -2.13
CA PRO A 91 -14.48 12.11 -2.95
C PRO A 91 -14.54 10.63 -2.53
N ALA A 92 -14.84 10.35 -1.26
CA ALA A 92 -14.98 8.99 -0.75
C ALA A 92 -16.41 8.39 -0.87
N CYS A 93 -17.40 9.18 -1.31
CA CYS A 93 -18.78 8.69 -1.44
C CYS A 93 -18.86 7.54 -2.45
N GLY A 94 -19.29 6.37 -1.99
CA GLY A 94 -19.40 5.17 -2.82
C GLY A 94 -18.17 4.26 -2.78
N MET A 95 -17.11 4.59 -2.04
CA MET A 95 -15.90 3.76 -1.95
C MET A 95 -16.20 2.36 -1.38
N THR A 96 -16.94 2.26 -0.27
CA THR A 96 -17.35 0.96 0.29
C THR A 96 -18.21 0.16 -0.69
N THR A 97 -19.14 0.82 -1.39
CA THR A 97 -19.98 0.18 -2.41
C THR A 97 -19.13 -0.34 -3.57
N SER A 98 -18.17 0.46 -4.02
CA SER A 98 -17.21 0.10 -5.07
C SER A 98 -16.39 -1.14 -4.66
N TRP A 99 -15.90 -1.21 -3.43
CA TRP A 99 -15.16 -2.37 -2.93
C TRP A 99 -16.05 -3.62 -2.77
N SER A 100 -17.31 -3.45 -2.38
CA SER A 100 -18.27 -4.55 -2.31
C SER A 100 -18.58 -5.16 -3.68
N TRP A 101 -18.61 -4.34 -4.74
CA TRP A 101 -18.69 -4.84 -6.12
C TRP A 101 -17.38 -5.46 -6.60
N LEU A 102 -16.25 -4.81 -6.31
CA LEU A 102 -14.91 -5.27 -6.68
C LEU A 102 -14.62 -6.68 -6.15
N THR A 103 -14.91 -6.92 -4.86
CA THR A 103 -14.71 -8.22 -4.21
C THR A 103 -15.63 -9.32 -4.75
N ARG A 104 -16.66 -8.96 -5.53
CA ARG A 104 -17.55 -9.88 -6.26
C ARG A 104 -17.14 -10.06 -7.72
N GLY A 105 -16.12 -9.36 -8.19
CA GLY A 105 -15.62 -9.41 -9.56
C GLY A 105 -16.35 -8.49 -10.55
N ASP A 106 -17.31 -7.66 -10.09
CA ASP A 106 -18.01 -6.72 -10.95
C ASP A 106 -17.25 -5.39 -11.03
N LEU A 107 -16.28 -5.33 -11.93
CA LEU A 107 -15.44 -4.14 -12.13
C LEU A 107 -16.23 -2.96 -12.69
N VAL A 108 -17.27 -3.21 -13.49
CA VAL A 108 -18.07 -2.15 -14.11
C VAL A 108 -18.95 -1.48 -13.05
N ALA A 109 -19.65 -2.25 -12.23
CA ALA A 109 -20.43 -1.72 -11.12
C ALA A 109 -19.54 -1.10 -10.03
N SER A 110 -18.33 -1.63 -9.84
CA SER A 110 -17.33 -1.05 -8.94
C SER A 110 -16.87 0.34 -9.40
N ALA A 111 -16.51 0.48 -10.68
CA ALA A 111 -16.08 1.74 -11.27
C ALA A 111 -17.22 2.79 -11.31
N SER A 112 -18.45 2.35 -11.62
CA SER A 112 -19.60 3.26 -11.67
C SER A 112 -19.97 3.82 -10.29
N ALA A 113 -19.78 3.03 -9.23
CA ALA A 113 -19.95 3.52 -7.86
C ALA A 113 -18.87 4.55 -7.48
N ASN A 114 -17.60 4.21 -7.70
CA ASN A 114 -16.45 5.08 -7.43
C ASN A 114 -15.20 4.53 -8.15
N LEU A 115 -14.69 5.23 -9.17
CA LEU A 115 -13.59 4.74 -10.02
C LEU A 115 -12.27 4.72 -9.24
N SER A 116 -11.95 5.81 -8.55
CA SER A 116 -10.76 5.90 -7.70
C SER A 116 -10.81 4.89 -6.55
N GLY A 117 -12.00 4.63 -5.99
CA GLY A 117 -12.26 3.56 -5.03
C GLY A 117 -11.95 2.17 -5.59
N MET A 118 -12.36 1.87 -6.83
CA MET A 118 -12.03 0.60 -7.50
C MET A 118 -10.51 0.45 -7.68
N LEU A 119 -9.85 1.50 -8.18
CA LEU A 119 -8.40 1.50 -8.38
C LEU A 119 -7.64 1.32 -7.06
N LEU A 120 -8.10 1.96 -5.99
CA LEU A 120 -7.55 1.77 -4.65
C LEU A 120 -7.76 0.34 -4.16
N GLY A 121 -8.93 -0.26 -4.37
CA GLY A 121 -9.20 -1.64 -4.00
C GLY A 121 -8.30 -2.63 -4.75
N LEU A 122 -8.10 -2.44 -6.05
CA LEU A 122 -7.15 -3.22 -6.86
C LEU A 122 -5.71 -3.04 -6.38
N PHE A 123 -5.34 -1.82 -6.02
CA PHE A 123 -4.03 -1.53 -5.45
C PHE A 123 -3.81 -2.24 -4.11
N VAL A 124 -4.83 -2.28 -3.25
CA VAL A 124 -4.78 -3.06 -2.00
C VAL A 124 -4.61 -4.55 -2.30
N VAL A 125 -5.35 -5.13 -3.25
CA VAL A 125 -5.15 -6.52 -3.68
C VAL A 125 -3.71 -6.77 -4.15
N LEU A 126 -3.14 -5.87 -4.96
CA LEU A 126 -1.76 -5.95 -5.40
C LEU A 126 -0.77 -5.92 -4.23
N LEU A 127 -0.96 -5.00 -3.28
CA LEU A 127 -0.12 -4.90 -2.08
C LEU A 127 -0.24 -6.15 -1.20
N LEU A 128 -1.40 -6.78 -1.12
CA LEU A 128 -1.57 -8.06 -0.42
C LEU A 128 -0.74 -9.16 -1.08
N VAL A 129 -0.82 -9.30 -2.40
CA VAL A 129 -0.02 -10.30 -3.14
C VAL A 129 1.47 -10.05 -2.97
N LEU A 130 1.92 -8.79 -3.06
CA LEU A 130 3.31 -8.43 -2.82
C LEU A 130 3.73 -8.73 -1.38
N GLY A 131 2.94 -8.32 -0.39
CA GLY A 131 3.20 -8.58 1.03
C GLY A 131 3.32 -10.06 1.35
N LEU A 132 2.40 -10.88 0.84
CA LEU A 132 2.49 -12.33 0.95
C LEU A 132 3.77 -12.84 0.30
N ARG A 133 4.08 -12.42 -0.94
CA ARG A 133 5.34 -12.81 -1.61
C ARG A 133 6.58 -12.48 -0.78
N LEU A 134 6.61 -11.31 -0.11
CA LEU A 134 7.72 -10.94 0.77
C LEU A 134 7.86 -11.88 1.96
N VAL A 135 6.74 -12.26 2.59
CA VAL A 135 6.73 -13.20 3.72
C VAL A 135 7.18 -14.60 3.26
N TRP A 136 6.71 -15.07 2.11
CA TRP A 136 7.01 -16.41 1.59
C TRP A 136 8.46 -16.57 1.11
N TYR A 137 9.02 -15.57 0.43
CA TYR A 137 10.38 -15.66 -0.15
C TYR A 137 11.46 -14.95 0.68
N GLY A 138 11.09 -14.14 1.67
CA GLY A 138 12.02 -13.45 2.55
C GLY A 138 12.90 -12.38 1.88
N ARG A 139 12.57 -11.94 0.65
CA ARG A 139 13.33 -10.94 -0.10
C ARG A 139 12.68 -9.58 0.03
N SER A 140 13.45 -8.49 0.12
CA SER A 140 12.90 -7.13 0.08
C SER A 140 12.40 -6.76 -1.32
N LEU A 141 11.43 -5.84 -1.41
CA LEU A 141 11.02 -5.26 -2.69
C LEU A 141 12.20 -4.50 -3.30
N SER A 142 12.38 -4.66 -4.62
CA SER A 142 13.38 -3.86 -5.33
C SER A 142 13.06 -2.37 -5.20
N ARG A 143 14.09 -1.51 -5.21
CA ARG A 143 13.93 -0.04 -5.20
C ARG A 143 12.96 0.44 -6.29
N ARG A 144 12.99 -0.19 -7.46
CA ARG A 144 12.06 0.10 -8.57
C ARG A 144 10.61 -0.18 -8.16
N VAL A 145 10.32 -1.34 -7.56
CA VAL A 145 8.96 -1.68 -7.11
C VAL A 145 8.49 -0.72 -6.02
N ASN A 146 9.33 -0.38 -5.04
CA ASN A 146 8.98 0.61 -4.02
C ASN A 146 8.64 1.98 -4.63
N TRP A 147 9.40 2.41 -5.64
CA TRP A 147 9.12 3.67 -6.34
C TRP A 147 7.79 3.62 -7.08
N TRP A 148 7.48 2.52 -7.78
CA TRP A 148 6.19 2.33 -8.44
C TRP A 148 5.01 2.25 -7.48
N VAL A 149 5.18 1.64 -6.29
CA VAL A 149 4.18 1.65 -5.23
C VAL A 149 3.91 3.08 -4.75
N GLY A 150 4.96 3.86 -4.48
CA GLY A 150 4.83 5.26 -4.09
C GLY A 150 4.16 6.11 -5.17
N PHE A 151 4.57 5.94 -6.43
CA PHE A 151 3.93 6.57 -7.58
C PHE A 151 2.45 6.20 -7.69
N GLY A 152 2.11 4.91 -7.51
CA GLY A 152 0.73 4.43 -7.51
C GLY A 152 -0.15 5.10 -6.45
N VAL A 153 0.37 5.28 -5.23
CA VAL A 153 -0.34 5.99 -4.15
C VAL A 153 -0.63 7.43 -4.55
N VAL A 154 0.38 8.17 -5.05
CA VAL A 154 0.21 9.56 -5.48
C VAL A 154 -0.77 9.65 -6.66
N PHE A 155 -0.62 8.76 -7.63
CA PHE A 155 -1.47 8.71 -8.82
C PHE A 155 -2.94 8.46 -8.47
N ILE A 156 -3.24 7.49 -7.59
CA ILE A 156 -4.60 7.22 -7.11
C ILE A 156 -5.15 8.41 -6.32
N GLY A 157 -4.33 9.06 -5.50
CA GLY A 157 -4.72 10.26 -4.77
C GLY A 157 -5.11 11.41 -5.69
N VAL A 158 -4.29 11.69 -6.72
CA VAL A 158 -4.58 12.71 -7.73
C VAL A 158 -5.83 12.35 -8.52
N LEU A 159 -5.99 11.09 -8.94
CA LEU A 159 -7.19 10.63 -9.63
C LEU A 159 -8.45 10.76 -8.77
N SER A 160 -8.37 10.50 -7.46
CA SER A 160 -9.51 10.66 -6.54
C SER A 160 -9.98 12.12 -6.49
N VAL A 161 -9.03 13.06 -6.45
CA VAL A 161 -9.34 14.49 -6.46
C VAL A 161 -9.85 14.92 -7.83
N ALA A 162 -9.23 14.47 -8.92
CA ALA A 162 -9.64 14.81 -10.28
C ALA A 162 -11.05 14.27 -10.61
N GLU A 163 -11.33 13.00 -10.29
CA GLU A 163 -12.66 12.38 -10.44
C GLU A 163 -13.71 13.19 -9.67
N TRP A 164 -13.39 13.63 -8.46
CA TRP A 164 -14.28 14.43 -7.65
C TRP A 164 -14.53 15.82 -8.24
N LEU A 165 -13.47 16.52 -8.68
CA LEU A 165 -13.60 17.84 -9.32
C LEU A 165 -14.43 17.76 -10.61
N VAL A 166 -14.27 16.70 -11.40
CA VAL A 166 -15.10 16.46 -12.58
C VAL A 166 -16.56 16.30 -12.17
N ARG A 167 -16.87 15.45 -11.18
CA ARG A 167 -18.25 15.26 -10.69
C ARG A 167 -18.87 16.57 -10.18
N LEU A 168 -18.11 17.40 -9.48
CA LEU A 168 -18.57 18.71 -9.01
C LEU A 168 -18.93 19.71 -10.12
N GLN A 169 -18.36 19.57 -11.32
CA GLN A 169 -18.64 20.49 -12.43
C GLN A 169 -19.91 20.12 -13.19
N PHE A 170 -20.38 18.88 -13.06
CA PHE A 170 -21.53 18.34 -13.79
C PHE A 170 -22.76 18.12 -12.91
N ASP A 171 -22.63 18.32 -11.59
CA ASP A 171 -23.72 18.34 -10.59
C ASP A 171 -24.10 19.79 -10.26
#